data_AF-A0A7V3L635-F1
#
_entry.id   AF-A0A7V3L635-F1
#
_cell.length_a   1.000
_cell.length_b   1.000
_cell.length_c   1.000
_cell.angle_alpha   90.00
_cell.angle_beta   90.00
_cell.angle_gamma   90.00
#
_symmetry.space_group_name_H-M   'P 1'
#
loop_
_entity.id
_entity.type
_entity.pdbx_description
1 polymer ?
#
loop_
_entity_poly.entity_id
_entity_poly.type
_entity_poly.pdbx_seq_one_letter_code
_entity_poly.pdbx_strand_id
1 'polypeptide(L)'
;MAIISQIKGSRLTIAIYGSPSDKKIVKIYTSQSKVIPPGVQVVEDSSLPVGARKVVEKGSNGVSVTVYRTITFPNGKTVTEVVSRDRYLPQDMVVAVGVSRRGVGQDKEGSVVVRPADGSSQLGSE
;
A
#
# COMPACT_ATOMS: atom_id res chain seq x y z
N MET A 1 -27.73 25.98 -24.99
CA MET A 1 -28.68 25.45 -23.98
C MET A 1 -30.09 25.80 -24.42
N ALA A 2 -31.05 24.89 -24.28
CA ALA A 2 -32.46 25.16 -24.56
C ALA A 2 -33.35 24.59 -23.46
N ILE A 3 -34.43 25.29 -23.13
CA ILE A 3 -35.47 24.80 -22.23
C ILE A 3 -36.77 24.83 -23.03
N ILE A 4 -37.43 23.68 -23.15
CA ILE A 4 -38.69 23.53 -23.88
C ILE A 4 -39.74 23.07 -22.88
N SER A 5 -40.93 23.67 -22.92
CA SER A 5 -42.06 23.25 -22.11
C SER A 5 -43.24 22.84 -22.99
N GLN A 6 -43.96 21.80 -22.59
CA GLN A 6 -45.14 21.33 -23.30
C GLN A 6 -46.20 20.85 -22.30
N ILE A 7 -47.45 21.22 -22.55
CA ILE A 7 -48.60 20.73 -21.78
C ILE A 7 -49.39 19.76 -22.68
N LYS A 8 -49.73 18.58 -22.15
CA LYS A 8 -50.64 17.62 -22.79
C LYS A 8 -51.65 17.14 -21.76
N GLY A 9 -52.91 17.57 -21.89
CA GLY A 9 -53.94 17.37 -20.87
C GLY A 9 -53.54 18.06 -19.56
N SER A 10 -53.46 17.31 -18.47
CA SER A 10 -53.03 17.78 -17.14
C SER A 10 -51.53 17.59 -16.86
N ARG A 11 -50.72 17.19 -17.86
CA ARG A 11 -49.27 16.98 -17.69
C ARG A 11 -48.45 18.10 -18.33
N LEU A 12 -47.61 18.76 -17.52
CA LEU A 12 -46.53 19.63 -17.96
C LEU A 12 -45.23 18.83 -18.08
N THR A 13 -44.56 18.89 -19.22
CA THR A 13 -43.22 18.35 -19.46
C THR A 13 -42.25 19.49 -19.70
N ILE A 14 -41.11 19.49 -19.01
CA ILE A 14 -40.01 20.43 -19.23
C ILE A 14 -38.80 19.63 -19.70
N ALA A 15 -38.29 19.93 -20.89
CA ALA A 15 -37.08 19.35 -21.44
C ALA A 15 -35.94 20.37 -21.37
N ILE A 16 -34.86 20.01 -20.68
CA ILE A 16 -33.67 20.84 -20.49
C ILE A 16 -32.53 20.23 -21.33
N TYR A 17 -32.11 20.95 -22.37
CA TYR A 17 -31.05 20.53 -23.29
C TYR A 17 -29.76 21.31 -23.02
N GLY A 18 -28.67 20.57 -22.78
CA GLY A 18 -27.31 21.14 -22.74
C GLY A 18 -26.84 21.62 -24.11
N SER A 19 -25.79 22.44 -24.16
CA SER A 19 -25.19 22.84 -25.44
C SER A 19 -24.27 21.74 -25.98
N PRO A 20 -24.33 21.37 -27.28
CA PRO A 20 -23.33 20.49 -27.88
C PRO A 20 -21.90 21.04 -27.75
N SER A 21 -21.74 22.37 -27.73
CA SER A 21 -20.47 23.07 -27.49
C SER A 21 -19.88 22.82 -26.10
N ASP A 22 -20.65 22.24 -25.17
CA ASP A 22 -20.21 21.97 -23.80
C ASP A 22 -19.90 20.48 -23.60
N LYS A 23 -20.16 19.65 -24.63
CA LYS A 23 -19.99 18.20 -24.55
C LYS A 23 -18.52 17.83 -24.48
N LYS A 24 -18.08 17.37 -23.31
CA LYS A 24 -16.73 16.86 -23.09
C LYS A 24 -16.71 15.34 -23.26
N ILE A 25 -15.64 14.80 -23.85
CA ILE A 25 -15.38 13.36 -23.82
C ILE A 25 -14.49 13.07 -22.62
N VAL A 26 -14.91 12.16 -21.76
CA VAL A 26 -14.19 11.80 -20.54
C VAL A 26 -13.78 10.34 -20.63
N LYS A 27 -12.47 10.08 -20.48
CA LYS A 27 -11.91 8.72 -20.37
C LYS A 27 -11.29 8.57 -18.98
N ILE A 28 -11.65 7.50 -18.28
CA ILE A 28 -11.09 7.14 -16.98
C ILE A 28 -10.29 5.85 -17.17
N TYR A 29 -9.07 5.83 -16.66
CA TYR A 29 -8.21 4.66 -16.73
C TYR A 29 -7.25 4.61 -15.54
N THR A 30 -6.76 3.40 -15.28
CA THR A 30 -5.84 3.13 -14.19
C THR A 30 -4.42 3.01 -14.74
N SER A 31 -3.44 3.67 -14.12
CA SER A 31 -2.03 3.46 -14.46
C SER A 31 -1.51 2.15 -13.85
N GLN A 32 -0.42 1.63 -14.40
CA GLN A 32 0.22 0.37 -14.00
C GLN A 32 0.27 0.26 -12.47
N SER A 33 -0.56 -0.65 -11.94
CA SER A 33 -0.66 -0.90 -10.51
C SER A 33 0.65 -1.50 -10.02
N LYS A 34 1.28 -0.88 -9.02
CA LYS A 34 2.50 -1.41 -8.41
C LYS A 34 2.13 -2.44 -7.34
N VAL A 35 2.52 -3.69 -7.55
CA VAL A 35 2.39 -4.75 -6.55
C VAL A 35 3.41 -4.50 -5.43
N ILE A 36 2.96 -4.62 -4.18
CA ILE A 36 3.79 -4.49 -2.97
C ILE A 36 3.89 -5.89 -2.36
N PRO A 37 5.06 -6.55 -2.37
CA PRO A 37 5.20 -7.89 -1.81
C PRO A 37 5.02 -7.88 -0.28
N PRO A 38 4.56 -8.99 0.32
CA PRO A 38 4.44 -9.13 1.76
C PRO A 38 5.81 -9.18 2.45
N GLY A 39 5.87 -8.67 3.67
CA GLY A 39 6.98 -8.95 4.58
C GLY A 39 6.90 -10.38 5.13
N VAL A 40 7.86 -10.72 5.99
CA VAL A 40 7.89 -12.00 6.69
C VAL A 40 8.00 -11.76 8.18
N GLN A 41 6.99 -12.19 8.92
CA GLN A 41 6.99 -12.22 10.37
C GLN A 41 7.37 -13.62 10.86
N VAL A 42 8.42 -13.70 11.67
CA VAL A 42 8.85 -14.96 12.28
C VAL A 42 8.27 -15.07 13.69
N VAL A 43 7.66 -16.21 13.99
CA VAL A 43 7.12 -16.54 15.30
C VAL A 43 7.80 -17.80 15.80
N GLU A 44 8.14 -17.85 17.07
CA GLU A 44 8.73 -19.05 17.67
C GLU A 44 7.64 -20.07 18.04
N ASP A 45 7.88 -21.34 17.71
CA ASP A 45 6.94 -22.43 18.02
C ASP A 45 7.69 -23.61 18.64
N SER A 46 7.58 -23.76 19.97
CA SER A 46 8.22 -24.86 20.70
C SER A 46 7.65 -26.26 20.42
N SER A 47 6.56 -26.36 19.65
CA SER A 47 6.01 -27.64 19.19
C SER A 47 6.70 -28.16 17.92
N LEU A 48 7.40 -27.29 17.18
CA LEU A 48 8.15 -27.68 16.00
C LEU A 48 9.57 -28.11 16.37
N PRO A 49 10.15 -29.11 15.66
CA PRO A 49 11.56 -29.47 15.82
C PRO A 49 12.48 -28.26 15.65
N VAL A 50 13.56 -28.20 16.42
CA VAL A 50 14.49 -27.06 16.37
C VAL A 50 14.99 -26.82 14.94
N GLY A 51 14.85 -25.59 14.46
CA GLY A 51 15.25 -25.18 13.11
C GLY A 51 14.23 -25.51 12.01
N ALA A 52 13.17 -26.28 12.30
CA ALA A 52 12.09 -26.51 11.35
C ALA A 52 11.30 -25.20 11.12
N ARG A 53 10.88 -24.97 9.88
CA ARG A 53 10.07 -23.80 9.49
C ARG A 53 8.72 -24.25 8.96
N LYS A 54 7.66 -23.57 9.38
CA LYS A 54 6.30 -23.81 8.89
C LYS A 54 5.61 -22.48 8.59
N VAL A 55 5.09 -22.32 7.37
CA VAL A 55 4.23 -21.17 7.05
C VAL A 55 2.89 -21.37 7.76
N VAL A 56 2.57 -20.47 8.67
CA VAL A 56 1.31 -20.45 9.42
C VAL A 56 0.28 -19.61 8.67
N GLU A 57 0.71 -18.46 8.14
CA GLU A 57 -0.10 -17.59 7.29
C GLU A 57 0.67 -17.22 6.04
N LYS A 58 0.05 -17.31 4.86
CA LYS A 58 0.73 -17.06 3.59
C LYS A 58 1.02 -15.58 3.31
N GLY A 59 0.39 -14.65 4.03
CA GLY A 59 0.39 -13.24 3.69
C GLY A 59 -0.35 -12.94 2.37
N SER A 60 -0.47 -11.67 2.03
CA SER A 60 -1.05 -11.21 0.77
C SER A 60 -0.34 -9.97 0.24
N ASN A 61 -0.27 -9.86 -1.09
CA ASN A 61 0.33 -8.69 -1.73
C ASN A 61 -0.54 -7.45 -1.50
N GLY A 62 0.11 -6.33 -1.23
CA GLY A 62 -0.49 -5.02 -1.33
C GLY A 62 -0.47 -4.51 -2.77
N VAL A 63 -1.14 -3.39 -3.00
CA VAL A 63 -1.15 -2.74 -4.32
C VAL A 63 -1.24 -1.22 -4.18
N SER A 64 -0.49 -0.52 -5.02
CA SER A 64 -0.64 0.92 -5.20
C SER A 64 -1.22 1.20 -6.58
N VAL A 65 -2.28 2.02 -6.60
CA VAL A 65 -3.09 2.30 -7.78
C VAL A 65 -3.18 3.81 -7.96
N THR A 66 -3.13 4.29 -9.20
CA THR A 66 -3.40 5.69 -9.52
C THR A 66 -4.41 5.75 -10.66
N VAL A 67 -5.52 6.44 -10.42
CA VAL A 67 -6.59 6.61 -11.41
C VAL A 67 -6.44 7.97 -12.07
N TYR A 68 -6.51 7.97 -13.40
CA TYR A 68 -6.42 9.16 -14.23
C TYR A 68 -7.73 9.42 -14.95
N ARG A 69 -8.00 10.69 -15.20
CA ARG A 69 -9.10 11.14 -16.06
C ARG A 69 -8.55 12.05 -17.14
N THR A 70 -8.81 11.70 -18.40
CA THR A 70 -8.56 12.57 -19.55
C THR A 70 -9.87 13.17 -20.04
N ILE A 71 -9.91 14.50 -20.10
CA ILE A 71 -11.03 15.30 -20.58
C ILE A 71 -10.63 15.88 -21.94
N THR A 72 -11.36 15.50 -22.99
CA THR A 72 -11.25 16.13 -24.31
C THR A 72 -12.37 17.16 -24.46
N PHE A 73 -11.97 18.41 -24.67
CA PHE A 73 -12.86 19.53 -24.91
C PHE A 73 -13.26 19.60 -26.40
N PRO A 74 -14.38 20.27 -26.73
CA PRO A 74 -14.84 20.43 -28.13
C PRO A 74 -13.84 21.10 -29.07
N ASN A 75 -12.93 21.93 -28.55
CA ASN A 75 -11.85 22.54 -29.31
C ASN A 75 -10.65 21.61 -29.55
N GLY A 76 -10.75 20.33 -29.20
CA GLY A 76 -9.68 19.34 -29.33
C GLY A 76 -8.63 19.36 -28.22
N LYS A 77 -8.65 20.36 -27.31
CA LYS A 77 -7.74 20.40 -26.16
C LYS A 77 -8.00 19.19 -25.26
N THR A 78 -6.93 18.59 -24.77
CA THR A 78 -7.01 17.52 -23.76
C THR A 78 -6.38 17.98 -22.45
N VAL A 79 -6.98 17.58 -21.34
CA VAL A 79 -6.44 17.76 -20.00
C VAL A 79 -6.48 16.40 -19.31
N THR A 80 -5.34 15.96 -18.78
CA THR A 80 -5.25 14.75 -17.98
C THR A 80 -4.95 15.14 -16.53
N GLU A 81 -5.72 14.58 -15.61
CA GLU A 81 -5.56 14.83 -14.18
C GLU A 81 -5.61 13.53 -13.38
N VAL A 82 -5.01 13.56 -12.19
CA VAL A 82 -5.08 12.46 -11.23
C VAL A 82 -6.40 12.57 -10.48
N VAL A 83 -7.19 11.49 -10.49
CA VAL A 83 -8.45 11.38 -9.76
C VAL A 83 -8.20 10.88 -8.35
N SER A 84 -7.40 9.81 -8.22
CA SER A 84 -7.06 9.21 -6.92
C SER A 84 -5.67 8.57 -6.94
N ARG A 85 -5.09 8.46 -5.75
CA ARG A 85 -3.91 7.65 -5.46
C ARG A 85 -4.23 6.78 -4.26
N ASP A 86 -4.35 5.49 -4.51
CA ASP A 86 -4.76 4.51 -3.52
C ASP A 86 -3.59 3.58 -3.18
N ARG A 87 -3.46 3.23 -1.90
CA ARG A 87 -2.42 2.32 -1.42
C ARG A 87 -3.04 1.34 -0.43
N TYR A 88 -3.09 0.08 -0.85
CA TYR A 88 -3.49 -1.05 -0.02
C TYR A 88 -2.22 -1.76 0.45
N LEU A 89 -2.05 -1.85 1.77
CA LEU A 89 -0.87 -2.46 2.36
C LEU A 89 -0.88 -3.98 2.19
N PRO A 90 0.29 -4.61 2.02
CA PRO A 90 0.38 -6.07 2.08
C PRO A 90 0.07 -6.57 3.49
N GLN A 91 -0.30 -7.85 3.57
CA GLN A 91 -0.33 -8.61 4.82
C GLN A 91 0.91 -9.49 4.86
N ASP A 92 1.66 -9.45 5.96
CA ASP A 92 2.89 -10.23 6.09
C ASP A 92 2.63 -11.73 6.14
N MET A 93 3.59 -12.50 5.63
CA MET A 93 3.63 -13.95 5.77
C MET A 93 4.12 -14.31 7.18
N VAL A 94 3.38 -15.16 7.90
CA VAL A 94 3.79 -15.63 9.22
C VAL A 94 4.47 -16.99 9.09
N VAL A 95 5.71 -17.08 9.56
CA VAL A 95 6.51 -18.31 9.56
C VAL A 95 6.83 -18.70 11.00
N ALA A 96 6.33 -19.85 11.43
CA ALA A 96 6.72 -20.47 12.68
C ALA A 96 8.09 -21.14 12.55
N VAL A 97 8.98 -20.91 13.50
CA VAL A 97 10.31 -21.54 13.59
C VAL A 97 10.39 -22.33 14.90
N GLY A 98 10.79 -23.59 14.78
CA GLY A 98 11.00 -24.45 15.93
C GLY A 98 12.15 -23.98 16.81
N VAL A 99 11.85 -23.70 18.07
CA VAL A 99 12.84 -23.32 19.09
C VAL A 99 12.89 -24.37 20.19
N SER A 100 14.07 -24.57 20.77
CA SER A 100 14.18 -25.43 21.93
C SER A 100 13.54 -24.74 23.12
N ARG A 101 12.61 -25.42 23.80
CA ARG A 101 12.04 -24.95 25.06
C ARG A 101 13.08 -25.12 26.19
N ARG A 102 14.20 -24.40 26.09
CA ARG A 102 15.24 -24.35 27.13
C ARG A 102 15.59 -22.88 27.35
N GLY A 103 14.80 -22.22 28.19
CA GLY A 103 15.08 -20.83 28.61
C GLY A 103 13.88 -19.94 28.97
N VAL A 104 12.84 -20.44 29.64
CA VAL A 104 11.95 -19.57 30.43
C VAL A 104 11.90 -20.14 31.84
N GLY A 105 12.87 -19.74 32.66
CA GLY A 105 12.99 -20.15 34.06
C GLY A 105 14.38 -19.89 34.67
N GLN A 106 14.60 -18.65 35.09
CA GLN A 106 15.57 -18.20 36.12
C GLN A 106 17.08 -18.45 35.96
N ASP A 107 17.79 -17.37 35.67
CA ASP A 107 19.11 -17.08 36.23
C ASP A 107 19.37 -15.56 36.17
N LYS A 108 19.48 -14.98 37.37
CA LYS A 108 20.05 -13.66 37.61
C LYS A 108 21.57 -13.72 37.40
N GLU A 109 22.15 -12.54 37.20
CA GLU A 109 23.57 -12.17 37.28
C GLU A 109 24.44 -12.47 36.05
N GLY A 110 24.92 -11.37 35.45
CA GLY A 110 25.91 -11.40 34.37
C GLY A 110 25.81 -10.25 33.39
N SER A 111 25.63 -9.00 33.84
CA SER A 111 25.83 -7.83 32.99
C SER A 111 27.31 -7.71 32.62
N VAL A 112 27.77 -8.46 31.62
CA VAL A 112 29.05 -8.20 30.97
C VAL A 112 28.83 -7.07 29.97
N VAL A 113 29.05 -5.85 30.45
CA VAL A 113 29.22 -4.67 29.61
C VAL A 113 30.50 -4.86 28.81
N VAL A 114 30.39 -5.24 27.53
CA VAL A 114 31.53 -5.17 26.62
C VAL A 114 31.72 -3.69 26.27
N ARG A 115 32.62 -3.02 26.99
CA ARG A 115 33.17 -1.72 26.59
C ARG A 115 34.13 -1.95 25.41
N PRO A 116 34.10 -1.12 24.35
CA PRO A 116 35.13 -1.17 23.33
C PRO A 116 36.47 -0.75 23.96
N ALA A 117 37.52 -1.51 23.63
CA ALA A 117 38.88 -1.22 24.03
C ALA A 117 39.43 -0.10 23.13
N ASP A 118 39.37 1.14 23.61
CA ASP A 118 40.08 2.26 23.01
C ASP A 118 41.19 2.75 23.95
N GLY A 119 42.43 2.67 23.44
CA GLY A 119 43.50 3.61 23.73
C GLY A 119 44.33 3.36 24.98
N SER A 120 45.53 2.80 24.81
CA SER A 120 46.78 3.57 24.88
C SER A 120 48.00 2.66 25.07
N SER A 121 48.96 2.70 24.14
CA SER A 121 50.38 2.52 24.47
C SER A 121 51.19 3.56 23.71
N GLN A 122 51.79 4.45 24.48
CA GLN A 122 52.66 5.54 24.07
C GLN A 122 54.06 5.06 23.65
N LEU A 123 54.73 5.97 22.93
CA LEU A 123 56.18 6.28 22.93
C LEU A 123 57.15 5.31 22.23
N GLY A 124 57.71 5.83 21.15
CA GLY A 124 59.05 5.49 20.65
C GLY A 124 59.73 6.79 20.19
N SER A 125 60.76 7.19 20.92
CA SER A 125 61.64 8.34 20.72
C SER A 125 62.88 7.95 19.91
N GLU A 126 63.22 8.71 18.87
CA GLU A 126 64.53 9.37 18.62
C GLU A 126 64.44 10.21 17.34
#